data_AF-A0AAV4K0R7-F1
#
_entry.id   AF-A0AAV4K0R7-F1
#
_cell.length_a   1.000
_cell.length_b   1.000
_cell.length_c   1.000
_cell.angle_alpha   90.00
_cell.angle_beta   90.00
_cell.angle_gamma   90.00
#
_symmetry.space_group_name_H-M   'P 1'
#
loop_
_entity.id
_entity.type
_entity.pdbx_description
1 polymer ?
#
loop_
_entity_poly.entity_id
_entity_poly.type
_entity_poly.pdbx_seq_one_letter_code
_entity_poly.pdbx_strand_id
1 'polypeptide(L)'
;MSFNTVVADVINKHDPVVHRKTVIRPNKQWYTDDIREAKKVQRSAEKKWRKTRLEVHRQAFVNARKNTNKLITAAKQIYTKNKVSDSNNNRKELYRIVNGLIKHSKPGADLPQSNDNRELATKFADYFDNKIEHIRKELDNTNVSSVNNSSETCETSLNSFRPTTEDEVKNIIKSMPNKTCSLDAFPTWVAIQYADLLSPALTHFINCSLESGKMPSTLKRDAVRLLLKKLDSV
;
A
#
# COMPACT_ATOMS: atom_id res chain seq x y z
N MET A 1 -48.91 -13.59 -38.33
CA MET A 1 -48.08 -13.86 -37.14
C MET A 1 -47.17 -15.03 -37.43
N SER A 2 -45.88 -14.94 -37.08
CA SER A 2 -44.91 -16.00 -37.38
C SER A 2 -45.07 -17.16 -36.39
N PHE A 3 -44.91 -18.40 -36.84
CA PHE A 3 -44.96 -19.60 -36.00
C PHE A 3 -44.05 -19.47 -34.76
N ASN A 4 -42.86 -18.90 -34.94
CA ASN A 4 -41.87 -18.73 -33.87
C ASN A 4 -42.35 -17.80 -32.74
N THR A 5 -43.15 -16.78 -33.06
CA THR A 5 -43.69 -15.86 -32.03
C THR A 5 -44.75 -16.53 -31.16
N VAL A 6 -45.61 -17.37 -31.75
CA VAL A 6 -46.67 -18.07 -31.00
C VAL A 6 -46.06 -19.14 -30.08
N VAL A 7 -45.05 -19.87 -30.58
CA VAL A 7 -44.33 -20.88 -29.78
C VAL A 7 -43.59 -20.23 -28.60
N ALA A 8 -42.93 -19.09 -28.83
CA ALA A 8 -42.23 -18.35 -27.77
C ALA A 8 -43.19 -17.83 -26.69
N ASP A 9 -44.38 -17.35 -27.07
CA ASP A 9 -45.39 -16.87 -26.11
C ASP A 9 -45.98 -17.99 -25.25
N VAL A 10 -46.23 -19.16 -25.83
CA VAL A 10 -46.69 -20.34 -25.07
C VAL A 10 -45.60 -20.82 -24.11
N ILE A 11 -44.33 -20.85 -24.53
CA ILE A 11 -43.20 -21.21 -23.67
C ILE A 11 -43.08 -20.21 -22.51
N ASN A 12 -43.08 -18.91 -22.79
CA ASN A 12 -42.99 -17.89 -21.73
C ASN A 12 -44.18 -17.88 -20.76
N LYS A 13 -45.36 -18.34 -21.19
CA LYS A 13 -46.53 -18.46 -20.32
C LYS A 13 -46.40 -19.60 -19.30
N HIS A 14 -45.77 -20.71 -19.69
CA HIS A 14 -45.64 -21.91 -18.86
C HIS A 14 -44.28 -22.01 -18.14
N ASP A 15 -43.23 -21.43 -18.71
CA ASP A 15 -41.87 -21.38 -18.18
C ASP A 15 -41.24 -20.00 -18.50
N PRO A 16 -41.63 -18.94 -17.76
CA PRO A 16 -41.13 -17.60 -18.03
C PRO A 16 -39.62 -17.54 -17.82
N VAL A 17 -38.89 -17.01 -18.81
CA VAL A 17 -37.43 -16.89 -18.74
C VAL A 17 -37.01 -15.93 -17.61
N VAL A 18 -36.63 -16.50 -16.46
CA VAL A 18 -36.12 -15.73 -15.32
C VAL A 18 -34.63 -15.44 -15.51
N HIS A 19 -34.31 -14.18 -15.81
CA HIS A 19 -32.92 -13.73 -15.92
C HIS A 19 -32.32 -13.52 -14.52
N ARG A 20 -31.44 -14.43 -14.10
CA ARG A 20 -30.68 -14.29 -12.85
C ARG A 20 -29.33 -13.64 -13.13
N LYS A 21 -29.07 -12.50 -12.46
CA LYS A 21 -27.75 -11.87 -12.47
C LYS A 21 -26.81 -12.68 -11.59
N THR A 22 -25.86 -13.39 -12.19
CA THR A 22 -24.78 -14.05 -11.45
C THR A 22 -23.57 -13.12 -11.41
N VAL A 23 -23.13 -12.76 -10.20
CA VAL A 23 -21.88 -11.99 -10.04
C VAL A 23 -20.71 -12.95 -10.21
N ILE A 24 -20.06 -12.92 -11.37
CA ILE A 24 -18.79 -13.62 -11.59
C ILE A 24 -17.72 -12.88 -10.79
N ARG A 25 -17.24 -13.51 -9.72
CA ARG A 25 -16.11 -12.99 -8.94
C ARG A 25 -14.86 -13.70 -9.42
N PRO A 26 -13.93 -13.01 -10.11
CA PRO A 26 -12.68 -13.64 -10.51
C PRO A 26 -11.96 -14.15 -9.27
N ASN A 27 -11.31 -15.31 -9.42
CA ASN A 27 -10.57 -15.87 -8.31
C ASN A 27 -9.42 -14.92 -7.95
N LYS A 28 -9.16 -14.78 -6.65
CA LYS A 28 -8.05 -13.94 -6.20
C LYS A 28 -6.74 -14.60 -6.61
N GLN A 29 -5.78 -13.80 -7.09
CA GLN A 29 -4.50 -14.32 -7.61
C GLN A 29 -3.69 -15.13 -6.59
N TRP A 30 -3.90 -14.91 -5.29
CA TRP A 30 -3.26 -15.69 -4.21
C TRP A 30 -4.04 -16.95 -3.81
N TYR A 31 -5.17 -17.25 -4.43
CA TYR A 31 -6.01 -18.38 -4.03
C TYR A 31 -5.52 -19.69 -4.66
N THR A 32 -4.98 -20.58 -3.84
CA THR A 32 -4.43 -21.87 -4.27
C THR A 32 -5.42 -23.03 -4.07
N ASP A 33 -5.11 -24.18 -4.67
CA ASP A 33 -5.90 -25.40 -4.49
C ASP A 33 -5.83 -25.93 -3.05
N ASP A 34 -4.69 -25.79 -2.38
CA ASP A 34 -4.56 -26.15 -0.95
C ASP A 34 -5.56 -25.38 -0.06
N ILE A 35 -5.77 -24.08 -0.33
CA ILE A 35 -6.78 -23.28 0.39
C ILE A 35 -8.19 -23.80 0.10
N ARG A 36 -8.44 -24.22 -1.15
CA ARG A 36 -9.73 -24.78 -1.57
C ARG A 36 -10.01 -26.08 -0.83
N GLU A 37 -9.03 -26.96 -0.74
CA GLU A 37 -9.13 -28.22 -0.01
C GLU A 37 -9.29 -28.02 1.49
N ALA A 38 -8.48 -27.14 2.09
CA ALA A 38 -8.60 -26.78 3.50
C ALA A 38 -10.00 -26.22 3.83
N LYS A 39 -10.57 -25.38 2.96
CA LYS A 39 -11.95 -24.89 3.10
C LYS A 39 -13.00 -25.99 2.97
N LYS A 40 -12.79 -27.00 2.11
CA LYS A 40 -13.68 -28.17 2.04
C LYS A 40 -13.68 -28.94 3.36
N VAL A 41 -12.50 -29.20 3.92
CA VAL A 41 -12.33 -29.87 5.22
C VAL A 41 -12.97 -29.05 6.35
N GLN A 42 -12.71 -27.73 6.38
CA GLN A 42 -13.32 -26.82 7.35
C GLN A 42 -14.86 -26.88 7.30
N ARG A 43 -15.45 -26.81 6.10
CA ARG A 43 -16.92 -26.90 5.92
C ARG A 43 -17.47 -28.26 6.34
N SER A 44 -16.76 -29.35 6.06
CA SER A 44 -17.15 -30.70 6.48
C SER A 44 -17.18 -30.82 8.01
N ALA A 45 -16.10 -30.37 8.67
CA ALA A 45 -16.00 -30.34 10.13
C ALA A 45 -17.09 -29.44 10.76
N GLU A 46 -17.38 -28.28 10.15
CA GLU A 46 -18.44 -27.38 10.59
C GLU A 46 -19.82 -28.06 10.54
N LYS A 47 -20.15 -28.70 9.41
CA LYS A 47 -21.42 -29.43 9.25
C LYS A 47 -21.55 -30.54 10.28
N LYS A 48 -20.48 -31.30 10.52
CA LYS A 48 -20.45 -32.37 11.52
C LYS A 48 -20.73 -31.82 12.92
N TRP A 49 -20.01 -30.77 13.33
CA TRP A 49 -20.23 -30.12 14.62
C TRP A 49 -21.66 -29.55 14.78
N ARG A 50 -22.20 -28.89 13.74
CA ARG A 50 -23.57 -28.36 13.77
C ARG A 50 -24.62 -29.46 13.99
N LYS A 51 -24.39 -30.66 13.45
CA LYS A 51 -25.28 -31.83 13.61
C LYS A 51 -25.15 -32.49 14.99
N THR A 52 -23.93 -32.72 15.45
CA THR A 52 -23.67 -33.53 16.66
C THR A 52 -23.60 -32.72 17.94
N ARG A 53 -23.23 -31.44 17.87
CA ARG A 53 -22.95 -30.52 19.00
C ARG A 53 -21.90 -30.96 20.02
N LEU A 54 -21.22 -32.09 19.80
CA LEU A 54 -20.11 -32.57 20.64
C LEU A 54 -18.86 -31.66 20.59
N GLU A 55 -18.18 -31.53 21.73
CA GLU A 55 -16.98 -30.70 21.88
C GLU A 55 -15.81 -31.17 21.01
N VAL A 56 -15.63 -32.49 20.86
CA VAL A 56 -14.58 -33.06 19.98
C VAL A 56 -14.74 -32.58 18.53
N HIS A 57 -15.97 -32.45 18.05
CA HIS A 57 -16.25 -31.95 16.70
C HIS A 57 -16.10 -30.43 16.61
N ARG A 58 -16.38 -29.68 17.69
CA ARG A 58 -16.07 -28.25 17.79
C ARG A 58 -14.57 -28.03 17.67
N GLN A 59 -13.76 -28.78 18.41
CA GLN A 59 -12.31 -28.68 18.37
C GLN A 59 -11.75 -29.00 16.98
N ALA A 60 -12.27 -30.04 16.32
CA ALA A 60 -11.90 -30.37 14.94
C ALA A 60 -12.20 -29.22 13.96
N PHE A 61 -13.37 -28.58 14.08
CA PHE A 61 -13.72 -27.40 13.28
C PHE A 61 -12.80 -26.21 13.55
N VAL A 62 -12.50 -25.91 14.82
CA VAL A 62 -11.58 -24.83 15.21
C VAL A 62 -10.19 -25.07 14.63
N ASN A 63 -9.68 -26.29 14.71
CA ASN A 63 -8.38 -26.67 14.15
C ASN A 63 -8.37 -26.52 12.61
N ALA A 64 -9.41 -27.00 11.92
CA ALA A 64 -9.54 -26.85 10.47
C ALA A 64 -9.63 -25.36 10.04
N ARG A 65 -10.31 -24.52 10.84
CA ARG A 65 -10.38 -23.07 10.63
C ARG A 65 -9.02 -22.41 10.84
N LYS A 66 -8.28 -22.76 11.90
CA LYS A 66 -6.92 -22.27 12.16
C LYS A 66 -5.99 -22.63 10.99
N ASN A 67 -6.02 -23.87 10.52
CA ASN A 67 -5.23 -24.32 9.37
C ASN A 67 -5.58 -23.52 8.10
N THR A 68 -6.87 -23.36 7.80
CA THR A 68 -7.32 -22.58 6.64
C THR A 68 -6.84 -21.13 6.71
N ASN A 69 -6.94 -20.49 7.89
CA ASN A 69 -6.44 -19.13 8.09
C ASN A 69 -4.91 -19.07 7.90
N LYS A 70 -4.15 -20.04 8.41
CA LYS A 70 -2.70 -20.13 8.23
C LYS A 70 -2.33 -20.18 6.75
N LEU A 71 -2.98 -21.05 5.97
CA LEU A 71 -2.75 -21.17 4.53
C LEU A 71 -3.10 -19.88 3.78
N ILE A 72 -4.22 -19.23 4.12
CA ILE A 72 -4.61 -17.95 3.52
C ILE A 72 -3.56 -16.87 3.82
N THR A 73 -3.07 -16.79 5.06
CA THR A 73 -2.04 -15.81 5.44
C THR A 73 -0.74 -16.06 4.69
N ALA A 74 -0.28 -17.32 4.65
CA ALA A 74 0.95 -17.69 3.93
C ALA A 74 0.84 -17.38 2.43
N ALA A 75 -0.27 -17.74 1.78
CA ALA A 75 -0.46 -17.47 0.36
C ALA A 75 -0.50 -15.97 0.04
N LYS A 76 -1.13 -15.16 0.91
CA LYS A 76 -1.09 -13.70 0.78
C LYS A 76 0.32 -13.15 0.92
N GLN A 77 1.08 -13.62 1.92
CA GLN A 77 2.47 -13.21 2.16
C GLN A 77 3.35 -13.52 0.94
N ILE A 78 3.27 -14.74 0.41
CA ILE A 78 4.02 -15.16 -0.79
C ILE A 78 3.65 -14.28 -1.98
N TYR A 79 2.35 -14.10 -2.22
CA TYR A 79 1.88 -13.25 -3.32
C TYR A 79 2.38 -11.81 -3.19
N THR A 80 2.30 -11.20 -2.01
CA THR A 80 2.81 -9.83 -1.79
C THR A 80 4.32 -9.75 -1.93
N LYS A 81 5.05 -10.77 -1.44
CA LYS A 81 6.50 -10.85 -1.55
C LYS A 81 6.93 -10.90 -3.02
N ASN A 82 6.32 -11.79 -3.80
CA ASN A 82 6.59 -11.91 -5.23
C ASN A 82 6.27 -10.61 -5.96
N LYS A 83 5.11 -10.00 -5.68
CA LYS A 83 4.73 -8.73 -6.31
C LYS A 83 5.72 -7.58 -6.01
N VAL A 84 6.31 -7.57 -4.81
CA VAL A 84 7.37 -6.62 -4.45
C VAL A 84 8.67 -6.95 -5.18
N SER A 85 9.07 -8.22 -5.23
CA SER A 85 10.26 -8.66 -5.98
C SER A 85 10.16 -8.35 -7.48
N ASP A 86 8.99 -8.57 -8.08
CA ASP A 86 8.70 -8.32 -9.49
C ASP A 86 8.71 -6.83 -9.84
N SER A 87 8.63 -5.93 -8.85
CA SER A 87 8.65 -4.48 -9.09
C SER A 87 10.03 -3.93 -9.48
N ASN A 88 11.07 -4.77 -9.51
CA ASN A 88 12.43 -4.47 -9.99
C ASN A 88 12.96 -3.10 -9.52
N ASN A 89 12.84 -2.83 -8.22
CA ASN A 89 13.26 -1.58 -7.56
C ASN A 89 12.58 -0.30 -8.09
N ASN A 90 11.44 -0.42 -8.78
CA ASN A 90 10.64 0.73 -9.19
C ASN A 90 9.87 1.28 -7.99
N ARG A 91 10.37 2.40 -7.45
CA ARG A 91 9.79 3.11 -6.31
C ARG A 91 8.30 3.40 -6.49
N LYS A 92 7.83 3.83 -7.67
CA LYS A 92 6.41 4.15 -7.91
C LYS A 92 5.53 2.91 -7.77
N GLU A 93 6.00 1.79 -8.30
CA GLU A 93 5.29 0.51 -8.23
C GLU A 93 5.25 -0.03 -6.79
N LEU A 94 6.37 0.06 -6.07
CA LEU A 94 6.41 -0.30 -4.66
C LEU A 94 5.41 0.52 -3.84
N TYR A 95 5.40 1.86 -4.01
CA TYR A 95 4.42 2.73 -3.35
C TYR A 95 2.98 2.38 -3.73
N ARG A 96 2.72 2.00 -4.99
CA ARG A 96 1.38 1.56 -5.43
C ARG A 96 0.95 0.28 -4.73
N ILE A 97 1.85 -0.71 -4.61
CA ILE A 97 1.60 -1.98 -3.92
C ILE A 97 1.32 -1.71 -2.44
N VAL A 98 2.19 -0.96 -1.77
CA VAL A 98 2.06 -0.62 -0.35
C VAL A 98 0.77 0.16 -0.09
N ASN A 99 0.47 1.17 -0.91
CA ASN A 99 -0.78 1.90 -0.81
C ASN A 99 -2.00 1.00 -1.00
N GLY A 100 -1.94 0.02 -1.91
CA GLY A 100 -3.03 -0.96 -2.09
C GLY A 100 -3.21 -1.90 -0.89
N LEU A 101 -2.17 -2.12 -0.08
CA LEU A 101 -2.23 -2.91 1.15
C LEU A 101 -2.74 -2.10 2.34
N ILE A 102 -2.30 -0.83 2.45
CA ILE A 102 -2.61 0.05 3.58
C ILE A 102 -3.94 0.79 3.40
N LYS A 103 -4.32 1.18 2.17
CA LYS A 103 -5.56 1.91 1.95
C LYS A 103 -6.76 1.01 2.12
N HIS A 104 -7.39 1.14 3.29
CA HIS A 104 -8.81 0.85 3.49
C HIS A 104 -9.73 1.95 2.97
N SER A 105 -9.18 3.06 2.46
CA SER A 105 -9.98 4.24 2.10
C SER A 105 -10.63 4.09 0.72
N LYS A 106 -11.95 4.31 0.70
CA LYS A 106 -12.74 4.42 -0.53
C LYS A 106 -12.22 5.60 -1.35
N PRO A 107 -12.03 5.47 -2.67
CA PRO A 107 -11.89 6.65 -3.52
C PRO A 107 -13.19 7.46 -3.41
N GLY A 108 -13.09 8.73 -2.99
CA GLY A 108 -14.24 9.61 -2.76
C GLY A 108 -14.56 9.92 -1.30
N ALA A 109 -13.56 10.11 -0.44
CA ALA A 109 -13.80 10.87 0.78
C ALA A 109 -14.03 12.33 0.35
N ASP A 110 -15.27 12.66 0.04
CA ASP A 110 -15.68 14.00 -0.33
C ASP A 110 -15.33 14.95 0.81
N LEU A 111 -14.79 16.11 0.46
CA LEU A 111 -14.58 17.19 1.42
C LEU A 111 -15.90 17.50 2.13
N PRO A 112 -15.87 17.90 3.41
CA PRO A 112 -17.07 18.38 4.06
C PRO A 112 -17.67 19.51 3.23
N GLN A 113 -18.97 19.38 2.90
CA GLN A 113 -19.68 20.37 2.10
C GLN A 113 -19.68 21.70 2.85
N SER A 114 -19.19 22.76 2.20
CA SER A 114 -19.20 24.13 2.71
C SER A 114 -19.49 25.08 1.55
N ASN A 115 -20.34 26.07 1.82
CA ASN A 115 -20.70 27.11 0.85
C ASN A 115 -19.69 28.28 0.85
N ASP A 116 -18.78 28.32 1.84
CA ASP A 116 -17.71 29.31 1.96
C ASP A 116 -16.35 28.63 2.18
N ASN A 117 -15.35 29.09 1.42
CA ASN A 117 -13.97 28.64 1.50
C ASN A 117 -13.30 29.04 2.80
N ARG A 118 -13.68 30.20 3.39
CA ARG A 118 -13.10 30.65 4.66
C ARG A 118 -13.59 29.80 5.82
N GLU A 119 -14.90 29.53 5.88
CA GLU A 119 -15.49 28.62 6.85
C GLU A 119 -14.90 27.21 6.73
N LEU A 120 -14.71 26.72 5.50
CA LEU A 120 -14.07 25.43 5.27
C LEU A 120 -12.63 25.40 5.80
N ALA A 121 -11.84 26.44 5.54
CA ALA A 121 -10.48 26.55 6.02
C ALA A 121 -10.41 26.56 7.56
N THR A 122 -11.32 27.28 8.22
CA THR A 122 -11.44 27.28 9.69
C THR A 122 -11.79 25.89 10.21
N LYS A 123 -12.79 25.21 9.63
CA LYS A 123 -13.15 23.83 9.99
C LYS A 123 -11.98 22.86 9.83
N PHE A 124 -11.13 23.04 8.82
CA PHE A 124 -9.92 22.26 8.65
C PHE A 124 -8.90 22.53 9.76
N ALA A 125 -8.64 23.80 10.09
CA ALA A 125 -7.71 24.17 11.15
C ALA A 125 -8.16 23.57 12.49
N ASP A 126 -9.42 23.81 12.86
CA ASP A 126 -10.01 23.30 14.10
C ASP A 126 -9.97 21.78 14.17
N TYR A 127 -10.28 21.08 13.06
CA TYR A 127 -10.21 19.61 13.03
C TYR A 127 -8.81 19.09 13.35
N PHE A 128 -7.78 19.67 12.73
CA PHE A 128 -6.41 19.21 12.95
C PHE A 128 -5.88 19.58 14.34
N ASP A 129 -6.21 20.77 14.84
CA ASP A 129 -5.82 21.19 16.19
C ASP A 129 -6.46 20.28 17.25
N ASN A 130 -7.77 20.07 17.17
CA ASN A 130 -8.50 19.16 18.08
C ASN A 130 -7.97 17.72 17.97
N LYS A 131 -7.65 17.26 16.75
CA LYS A 131 -7.10 15.91 16.55
C LYS A 131 -5.72 15.76 17.20
N ILE A 132 -4.85 16.75 17.07
CA ILE A 132 -3.53 16.75 17.71
C ILE A 132 -3.69 16.73 19.22
N GLU A 133 -4.58 17.56 19.77
CA GLU A 133 -4.85 17.60 21.21
C GLU A 133 -5.38 16.25 21.71
N HIS A 134 -6.34 15.64 21.00
CA HIS A 134 -6.89 14.34 21.34
C HIS A 134 -5.82 13.24 21.32
N ILE A 135 -4.98 13.19 20.29
CA ILE A 135 -3.89 12.21 20.19
C ILE A 135 -2.92 12.36 21.36
N ARG A 136 -2.53 13.59 21.71
CA ARG A 136 -1.65 13.84 22.86
C ARG A 136 -2.29 13.35 24.15
N LYS A 137 -3.55 13.73 24.39
CA LYS A 137 -4.31 13.31 25.58
C LYS A 137 -4.48 11.80 25.66
N GLU A 138 -4.72 11.11 24.55
CA GLU A 138 -4.78 9.64 24.52
C GLU A 138 -3.43 9.01 24.83
N LEU A 139 -2.33 9.54 24.26
CA LEU A 139 -1.00 9.05 24.56
C LEU A 139 -0.63 9.23 26.04
N ASP A 140 -0.96 10.39 26.62
CA ASP A 140 -0.71 10.69 28.03
C ASP A 140 -1.57 9.84 28.98
N ASN A 141 -2.82 9.54 28.59
CA ASN A 141 -3.73 8.69 29.38
C ASN A 141 -3.52 7.20 29.16
N THR A 142 -2.77 6.82 28.13
CA THR A 142 -2.37 5.42 27.93
C THR A 142 -1.27 5.13 28.94
N ASN A 143 -1.67 4.70 30.14
CA ASN A 143 -0.77 3.97 31.03
C ASN A 143 -0.21 2.82 30.18
N VAL A 144 1.06 2.91 29.82
CA VAL A 144 1.80 1.83 29.19
C VAL A 144 1.97 0.77 30.27
N SER A 145 0.88 0.08 30.64
CA SER A 145 0.94 -1.22 31.27
C SER A 145 1.73 -2.04 30.27
N SER A 146 3.01 -2.26 30.61
CA SER A 146 4.01 -2.95 29.81
C SER A 146 3.30 -4.06 29.04
N VAL A 147 2.96 -3.77 27.78
CA VAL A 147 2.40 -4.78 26.93
C VAL A 147 3.57 -5.73 26.83
N ASN A 148 3.44 -6.90 27.45
CA ASN A 148 4.25 -8.07 27.15
C ASN A 148 3.94 -8.45 25.69
N ASN A 149 4.24 -7.54 24.77
CA ASN A 149 4.68 -7.88 23.46
C ASN A 149 5.83 -8.83 23.77
N SER A 150 5.62 -10.09 23.45
CA SER A 150 6.69 -10.86 22.85
C SER A 150 7.12 -10.08 21.61
N SER A 151 7.83 -8.96 21.85
CA SER A 151 8.61 -8.30 20.85
C SER A 151 9.59 -9.39 20.48
N GLU A 152 9.36 -10.01 19.33
CA GLU A 152 10.45 -10.40 18.48
C GLU A 152 11.30 -9.13 18.37
N THR A 153 12.24 -8.98 19.30
CA THR A 153 13.26 -7.95 19.24
C THR A 153 13.90 -8.19 17.89
N CYS A 154 13.76 -7.22 16.99
CA CYS A 154 14.39 -7.30 15.69
C CYS A 154 15.90 -7.38 15.96
N GLU A 155 16.46 -8.60 15.92
CA GLU A 155 17.87 -8.88 16.21
C GLU A 155 18.81 -8.26 15.16
N THR A 156 18.24 -7.64 14.12
CA THR A 156 19.01 -7.01 13.06
C THR A 156 19.22 -5.53 13.35
N SER A 157 20.48 -5.16 13.59
CA SER A 157 20.95 -3.79 13.62
C SER A 157 21.56 -3.39 12.28
N LEU A 158 21.27 -2.17 11.81
CA LEU A 158 21.91 -1.60 10.63
C LEU A 158 23.27 -1.03 11.04
N ASN A 159 24.32 -1.85 10.90
CA ASN A 159 25.67 -1.47 11.35
C ASN A 159 26.47 -0.70 10.29
N SER A 160 26.08 -0.80 9.01
CA SER A 160 26.80 -0.15 7.92
C SER A 160 25.88 0.07 6.72
N PHE A 161 26.24 1.05 5.90
CA PHE A 161 25.67 1.24 4.58
C PHE A 161 26.51 0.51 3.54
N ARG A 162 25.84 -0.06 2.54
CA ARG A 162 26.52 -0.54 1.35
C ARG A 162 27.09 0.68 0.60
N PRO A 163 28.39 0.70 0.25
CA PRO A 163 28.96 1.77 -0.56
C PRO A 163 28.29 1.86 -1.93
N THR A 164 28.09 3.08 -2.42
CA THR A 164 27.61 3.34 -3.78
C THR A 164 28.76 3.20 -4.79
N THR A 165 28.42 2.94 -6.05
CA THR A 165 29.39 2.81 -7.15
C THR A 165 29.31 3.99 -8.11
N GLU A 166 30.38 4.22 -8.87
CA GLU A 166 30.43 5.29 -9.86
C GLU A 166 29.35 5.13 -10.94
N ASP A 167 29.09 3.90 -11.39
CA ASP A 167 28.02 3.61 -12.34
C ASP A 167 26.64 3.91 -11.78
N GLU A 168 26.41 3.61 -10.49
CA GLU A 168 25.15 3.93 -9.81
C GLU A 168 24.94 5.45 -9.77
N VAL A 169 25.95 6.20 -9.31
CA VAL A 169 25.90 7.66 -9.23
C VAL A 169 25.72 8.28 -10.62
N LYS A 170 26.44 7.79 -11.63
CA LYS A 170 26.33 8.22 -13.02
C LYS A 170 24.92 8.03 -13.57
N ASN A 171 24.34 6.84 -13.36
CA ASN A 171 22.99 6.52 -13.81
C ASN A 171 21.96 7.40 -13.10
N ILE A 172 22.15 7.66 -11.80
CA ILE A 172 21.30 8.59 -11.04
C ILE A 172 21.36 9.98 -11.67
N ILE A 173 22.56 10.54 -11.89
CA ILE A 173 22.74 11.86 -12.50
C ILE A 173 22.04 11.93 -13.87
N LYS A 174 22.27 10.95 -14.76
CA LYS A 174 21.67 10.92 -16.10
C LYS A 174 20.14 10.77 -16.09
N SER A 175 19.57 10.22 -15.01
CA SER A 175 18.12 10.07 -14.85
C SER A 175 17.41 11.30 -14.27
N MET A 176 18.16 12.32 -13.83
CA MET A 176 17.58 13.50 -13.20
C MET A 176 16.74 14.32 -14.18
N PRO A 177 15.55 14.82 -13.77
CA PRO A 177 14.86 15.83 -14.54
C PRO A 177 15.69 17.13 -14.52
N ASN A 178 15.66 17.90 -15.60
CA ASN A 178 16.39 19.16 -15.70
C ASN A 178 15.73 20.26 -14.83
N LYS A 179 15.86 20.14 -13.51
CA LYS A 179 15.27 21.01 -12.48
C LYS A 179 16.37 21.50 -11.56
N THR A 180 16.62 22.81 -11.60
CA THR A 180 17.69 23.46 -10.83
C THR A 180 17.13 24.23 -9.64
N CYS A 181 17.84 24.16 -8.52
CA CYS A 181 17.62 24.96 -7.33
C CYS A 181 18.60 26.14 -7.29
N SER A 182 18.20 27.26 -6.68
CA SER A 182 19.09 28.41 -6.45
C SER A 182 20.25 28.12 -5.48
N LEU A 183 20.17 27.02 -4.73
CA LEU A 183 21.22 26.55 -3.83
C LEU A 183 22.19 25.58 -4.51
N ASP A 184 21.90 25.13 -5.73
CA ASP A 184 22.79 24.22 -6.47
C ASP A 184 24.05 24.96 -6.90
N ALA A 185 25.20 24.29 -6.85
CA ALA A 185 26.47 24.86 -7.29
C ALA A 185 26.48 25.16 -8.80
N PHE A 186 25.69 24.43 -9.58
CA PHE A 186 25.52 24.60 -11.02
C PHE A 186 24.18 24.01 -11.47
N PRO A 187 23.67 24.41 -12.65
CA PRO A 187 22.45 23.85 -13.20
C PRO A 187 22.51 22.33 -13.43
N THR A 188 21.38 21.65 -13.26
CA THR A 188 21.27 20.19 -13.36
C THR A 188 21.68 19.65 -14.73
N TRP A 189 21.41 20.39 -15.81
CA TRP A 189 21.86 19.99 -17.15
C TRP A 189 23.38 19.91 -17.27
N VAL A 190 24.13 20.75 -16.54
CA VAL A 190 25.60 20.69 -16.47
C VAL A 190 26.01 19.40 -15.78
N ALA A 191 25.35 19.04 -14.67
CA ALA A 191 25.58 17.76 -13.99
C ALA A 191 25.39 16.57 -14.95
N ILE A 192 24.30 16.58 -15.72
CA ILE A 192 23.96 15.53 -16.69
C ILE A 192 25.00 15.45 -17.81
N GLN A 193 25.42 16.59 -18.36
CA GLN A 193 26.39 16.65 -19.46
C GLN A 193 27.76 16.13 -19.04
N TYR A 194 28.21 16.45 -17.83
CA TYR A 194 29.51 16.06 -17.30
C TYR A 194 29.43 14.91 -16.29
N ALA A 195 28.39 14.08 -16.37
CA ALA A 195 28.15 13.00 -15.41
C ALA A 195 29.35 12.06 -15.29
N ASP A 196 29.97 11.70 -16.42
CA ASP A 196 31.16 10.85 -16.47
C ASP A 196 32.35 11.43 -15.69
N LEU A 197 32.52 12.76 -15.71
CA LEU A 197 33.59 13.45 -14.97
C LEU A 197 33.27 13.62 -13.48
N LEU A 198 32.00 13.87 -13.15
CA LEU A 198 31.57 14.15 -11.78
C LEU A 198 31.38 12.89 -10.93
N SER A 199 31.08 11.76 -11.55
CA SER A 199 30.69 10.52 -10.85
C SER A 199 31.75 10.00 -9.87
N PRO A 200 33.06 9.96 -10.18
CA PRO A 200 34.08 9.50 -9.23
C PRO A 200 34.14 10.36 -7.96
N ALA A 201 34.17 11.69 -8.13
CA ALA A 201 34.24 12.63 -7.01
C ALA A 201 32.98 12.57 -6.12
N LEU A 202 31.80 12.52 -6.74
CA LEU A 202 30.54 12.40 -6.02
C LEU A 202 30.40 11.05 -5.31
N THR A 203 30.84 9.96 -5.93
CA THR A 203 30.85 8.61 -5.33
C THR A 203 31.70 8.59 -4.06
N HIS A 204 32.92 9.13 -4.13
CA HIS A 204 33.80 9.23 -2.97
C HIS A 204 33.15 10.05 -1.85
N PHE A 205 32.62 11.23 -2.19
CA PHE A 205 31.94 12.09 -1.23
C PHE A 205 30.75 11.41 -0.54
N ILE A 206 29.89 10.74 -1.31
CA ILE A 206 28.71 10.02 -0.79
C ILE A 206 29.15 8.90 0.16
N ASN A 207 30.14 8.10 -0.23
CA ASN A 207 30.63 7.00 0.60
C ASN A 207 31.24 7.50 1.92
N CYS A 208 32.03 8.57 1.91
CA CYS A 208 32.54 9.19 3.13
C CYS A 208 31.40 9.73 4.03
N SER A 209 30.36 10.30 3.43
CA SER A 209 29.19 10.78 4.19
C SER A 209 28.42 9.64 4.84
N LEU A 210 28.19 8.54 4.11
CA LEU A 210 27.50 7.34 4.60
C LEU A 210 28.29 6.64 5.72
N GLU A 211 29.61 6.54 5.59
CA GLU A 211 30.48 5.92 6.59
C GLU A 211 30.61 6.77 7.87
N SER A 212 30.79 8.09 7.72
CA SER A 212 30.96 8.99 8.87
C SER A 212 29.64 9.43 9.52
N GLY A 213 28.51 9.23 8.84
CA GLY A 213 27.21 9.75 9.27
C GLY A 213 27.13 11.29 9.23
N LYS A 214 28.04 11.97 8.53
CA LYS A 214 28.13 13.43 8.49
C LYS A 214 27.82 13.97 7.10
N MET A 215 26.96 14.99 7.05
CA MET A 215 26.61 15.72 5.83
C MET A 215 26.93 17.21 6.02
N PRO A 216 27.52 17.90 5.02
CA PRO A 216 27.77 19.34 5.08
C PRO A 216 26.50 20.13 5.37
N SER A 217 26.60 21.16 6.21
CA SER A 217 25.46 22.00 6.61
C SER A 217 24.82 22.73 5.43
N THR A 218 25.60 23.07 4.39
CA THR A 218 25.13 23.69 3.16
C THR A 218 24.14 22.81 2.40
N LEU A 219 24.37 21.49 2.37
CA LEU A 219 23.51 20.52 1.68
C LEU A 219 22.28 20.09 2.50
N LYS A 220 22.14 20.59 3.74
CA LYS A 220 20.96 20.38 4.59
C LYS A 220 19.91 21.49 4.44
N ARG A 221 20.19 22.52 3.62
CA ARG A 221 19.28 23.63 3.40
C ARG A 221 18.34 23.34 2.24
N ASP A 222 17.13 23.87 2.32
CA ASP A 222 16.13 23.79 1.26
C ASP A 222 15.63 25.20 0.90
N ALA A 223 15.21 25.39 -0.35
CA ALA A 223 14.69 26.65 -0.86
C ALA A 223 13.20 26.52 -1.16
N VAL A 224 12.36 27.08 -0.29
CA VAL A 224 10.90 27.06 -0.47
C VAL A 224 10.46 28.25 -1.30
N ARG A 225 9.85 27.98 -2.46
CA ARG A 225 9.25 29.00 -3.32
C ARG A 225 7.75 28.76 -3.45
N LEU A 226 6.96 29.74 -3.01
CA LEU A 226 5.53 29.76 -3.25
C LEU A 226 5.27 30.05 -4.73
N LEU A 227 4.54 29.16 -5.40
CA LEU A 227 4.11 29.33 -6.78
C LEU A 227 2.61 29.61 -6.81
N LEU A 228 2.21 30.66 -7.53
CA LEU A 228 0.80 30.94 -7.78
C LEU A 228 0.26 29.91 -8.78
N LYS A 229 -0.81 29.22 -8.40
CA LYS A 229 -1.53 28.34 -9.31
C LYS A 229 -2.29 29.20 -10.33
N LYS A 230 -2.19 28.88 -11.61
CA LYS A 230 -3.00 29.53 -12.65
C LYS A 230 -4.47 29.29 -12.33
N LEU A 231 -5.29 30.35 -12.35
CA LEU A 231 -6.75 30.21 -12.28
C LEU A 231 -7.20 29.49 -13.54
N ASP A 232 -7.88 28.36 -13.37
CA ASP A 232 -8.53 27.68 -14.49
C ASP A 232 -9.62 28.62 -15.02
N SER A 233 -9.53 29.00 -16.30
CA SER A 233 -10.55 29.82 -16.94
C SER A 233 -11.87 29.04 -16.92
N VAL A 234 -12.89 29.62 -16.27
CA VAL A 234 -14.25 29.08 -16.17
C VAL A 234 -14.89 28.99 -17.56
#